data_AF-A0A561U6E5-F1
#
_entry.id   AF-A0A561U6E5-F1
#
_cell.length_a   1.000
_cell.length_b   1.000
_cell.length_c   1.000
_cell.angle_alpha   90.00
_cell.angle_beta   90.00
_cell.angle_gamma   90.00
#
_symmetry.space_group_name_H-M   'P 1'
#
loop_
_entity.id
_entity.type
_entity.pdbx_description
1 polymer ?
#
loop_
_entity_poly.entity_id
_entity_poly.type
_entity_poly.pdbx_seq_one_letter_code
_entity_poly.pdbx_strand_id
1 'polypeptide(L)' 'MIYALAAIGALTIAVLMWKAFGPQQATTRPRQAPVAPDDDPEFLRKIAEQQRKNHNPAEED' A
#
# COMPACT_ATOMS: atom_id res chain seq x y z
N MET A 1 -21.22 -43.85 -6.78
CA MET A 1 -21.95 -42.96 -5.85
C MET A 1 -21.10 -42.56 -4.66
N ILE A 2 -20.45 -43.50 -3.95
CA ILE A 2 -19.55 -43.20 -2.81
C ILE A 2 -18.45 -42.20 -3.20
N TYR A 3 -17.86 -42.34 -4.39
CA TYR A 3 -16.82 -41.44 -4.87
C TYR A 3 -17.28 -39.99 -5.03
N ALA A 4 -18.54 -39.79 -5.43
CA ALA A 4 -19.11 -38.45 -5.52
C ALA A 4 -19.27 -37.81 -4.13
N LEU A 5 -19.75 -38.59 -3.16
CA LEU A 5 -19.86 -38.14 -1.77
C LEU A 5 -18.48 -37.86 -1.15
N ALA A 6 -17.49 -38.72 -1.40
CA ALA A 6 -16.13 -38.53 -0.95
C ALA A 6 -15.48 -37.28 -1.57
N ALA A 7 -15.70 -37.03 -2.86
CA ALA A 7 -15.20 -35.84 -3.53
C ALA A 7 -15.80 -34.56 -2.92
N ILE A 8 -17.11 -34.55 -2.68
CA ILE A 8 -17.79 -33.42 -2.03
C ILE A 8 -17.23 -33.21 -0.61
N GLY A 9 -17.08 -34.29 0.17
CA GLY A 9 -16.51 -34.21 1.52
C GLY A 9 -15.06 -33.72 1.55
N ALA A 10 -14.23 -34.14 0.61
CA ALA A 10 -12.86 -33.65 0.50
C ALA A 10 -12.84 -32.15 0.14
N LEU A 11 -13.72 -31.72 -0.76
CA LEU A 11 -13.81 -30.32 -1.18
C LEU A 11 -14.26 -29.42 -0.02
N THR A 12 -15.25 -29.86 0.77
CA THR A 12 -15.73 -29.09 1.92
C THR A 12 -14.65 -28.94 2.99
N ILE A 13 -13.90 -30.01 3.30
CA ILE A 13 -12.77 -29.95 4.24
C ILE A 13 -11.70 -28.98 3.73
N ALA A 14 -11.33 -29.05 2.44
CA ALA A 14 -10.34 -28.15 1.86
C ALA A 14 -10.76 -26.68 1.96
N VAL A 15 -12.04 -26.37 1.68
CA VAL A 15 -12.59 -25.01 1.81
C VAL A 15 -12.59 -24.54 3.27
N LEU A 16 -12.96 -25.40 4.22
CA LEU A 16 -12.94 -25.06 5.65
C LEU A 16 -11.52 -24.80 6.12
N MET A 17 -10.56 -25.62 5.70
CA MET A 17 -9.15 -25.46 6.05
C MET A 17 -8.59 -24.16 5.46
N TRP A 18 -8.94 -23.84 4.21
CA TRP A 18 -8.59 -22.56 3.60
C TRP A 18 -9.23 -21.36 4.32
N LYS A 19 -10.47 -21.48 4.80
CA LYS A 19 -11.13 -20.39 5.52
C LYS A 19 -10.54 -20.18 6.92
N ALA A 20 -10.15 -21.26 7.60
CA ALA A 20 -9.61 -21.21 8.97
C ALA A 20 -8.13 -20.83 9.02
N PHE A 21 -7.33 -21.29 8.07
CA PHE A 21 -5.87 -21.13 8.06
C PHE A 21 -5.33 -20.40 6.83
N GLY A 22 -6.20 -19.98 5.92
CA GLY A 22 -5.79 -19.21 4.74
C GLY A 22 -5.20 -17.86 5.12
N PRO A 23 -4.58 -17.17 4.15
CA PRO A 23 -4.01 -15.85 4.37
C PRO A 23 -5.08 -14.96 4.99
N GLN A 24 -4.85 -14.52 6.23
CA GLN A 24 -5.68 -13.49 6.83
C GLN A 24 -5.59 -12.31 5.87
N GLN A 25 -6.69 -11.99 5.20
CA GLN A 25 -6.75 -10.74 4.46
C GLN A 25 -6.34 -9.70 5.47
N ALA A 26 -5.21 -9.04 5.25
CA ALA A 26 -4.79 -7.94 6.08
C ALA A 26 -5.93 -6.95 5.93
N THR A 27 -6.86 -6.97 6.88
CA THR A 27 -7.75 -5.86 7.13
C THR A 27 -6.75 -4.79 7.46
N THR A 28 -6.38 -4.02 6.44
CA THR A 28 -5.60 -2.82 6.59
C THR A 28 -6.50 -1.97 7.45
N ARG A 29 -6.36 -2.10 8.77
CA ARG A 29 -6.72 -1.05 9.71
C ARG A 29 -6.21 0.20 9.00
N PRO A 30 -7.06 1.21 8.74
CA PRO A 30 -6.61 2.40 8.05
C PRO A 30 -5.44 2.91 8.87
N ARG A 31 -4.23 2.57 8.40
CA ARG A 31 -2.99 3.06 8.97
C ARG A 31 -3.13 4.50 8.61
N GLN A 32 -3.36 5.35 9.62
CA GLN A 32 -3.51 6.79 9.45
C GLN A 32 -2.52 7.18 8.36
N ALA A 33 -3.06 7.47 7.17
CA ALA A 33 -2.21 7.85 6.08
C ALA A 33 -1.42 9.03 6.63
N PRO A 34 -0.10 9.08 6.43
CA PRO A 34 0.67 10.25 6.83
C PRO A 34 -0.10 11.46 6.29
N VAL A 35 -0.46 12.39 7.18
CA VAL A 35 -1.11 13.63 6.77
C VAL A 35 -0.17 14.23 5.74
N ALA A 36 -0.64 14.33 4.50
CA ALA A 36 0.12 15.01 3.46
C ALA A 36 0.35 16.44 3.97
N PRO A 37 1.58 17.00 3.81
CA PRO A 37 1.79 18.42 4.05
C PRO A 37 0.73 19.22 3.30
N ASP A 38 0.13 20.22 3.95
CA ASP A 38 -0.83 21.11 3.29
C ASP A 38 -0.14 21.75 2.07
N ASP A 39 -0.85 21.83 0.94
CA ASP A 39 -0.37 22.42 -0.31
C ASP A 39 -0.29 23.96 -0.19
N ASP A 40 0.46 24.46 0.78
CA ASP A 40 0.58 25.89 1.05
C ASP A 40 1.54 26.58 0.06
N PRO A 41 1.18 27.78 -0.44
CA PRO A 41 1.95 28.47 -1.49
C PRO A 41 3.39 28.81 -1.03
N GLU A 42 3.61 28.89 0.28
CA GLU A 42 4.93 29.13 0.86
C GLU A 42 5.88 27.93 0.70
N PHE A 43 5.39 26.70 0.70
CA PHE A 43 6.22 25.52 0.45
C PHE A 43 6.76 25.49 -0.98
N LEU A 44 5.90 25.77 -1.96
CA LEU A 44 6.29 25.84 -3.37
C LEU A 44 7.31 26.96 -3.64
N ARG A 45 7.14 28.11 -2.98
CA ARG A 45 8.12 29.21 -3.04
C ARG A 45 9.50 28.77 -2.56
N LYS A 46 9.59 28.06 -1.44
CA LYS A 46 10.87 27.54 -0.92
C LYS A 46 11.53 26.55 -1.87
N ILE A 47 10.78 25.65 -2.51
CA ILE A 47 11.32 24.73 -3.53
C ILE A 47 11.86 25.49 -4.73
N ALA A 48 11.11 26.47 -5.24
CA ALA A 48 11.53 27.27 -6.39
C ALA A 48 12.82 28.07 -6.10
N GLU A 49 12.93 28.65 -4.90
CA GLU A 49 14.15 29.35 -4.45
C GLU A 49 15.35 28.42 -4.34
N GLN A 50 15.18 27.22 -3.78
CA GLN A 50 16.23 26.21 -3.69
C GLN A 50 16.67 25.71 -5.06
N GLN A 51 15.75 25.44 -5.98
CA GLN A 51 16.07 25.05 -7.36
C GLN A 51 16.87 26.14 -8.08
N ARG A 52 16.48 27.42 -7.93
CA ARG A 52 17.20 28.54 -8.52
C ARG A 52 18.60 28.70 -7.95
N LYS A 53 18.79 28.51 -6.65
CA LYS A 53 20.10 28.56 -5.99
C LYS A 53 21.01 27.41 -6.41
N ASN A 54 20.46 26.20 -6.55
CA ASN A 54 21.20 25.01 -6.97
C ASN A 54 21.49 24.97 -8.49
N HIS A 55 20.74 25.73 -9.30
CA HIS A 55 21.01 25.88 -10.73
C HIS A 55 22.05 26.96 -11.03
N ASN A 56 22.37 27.84 -10.07
CA ASN A 56 23.34 28.92 -10.23
C ASN A 56 24.75 28.71 -9.62
N PRO A 57 25.28 27.50 -9.33
CA PRO A 57 26.62 27.36 -8.79
C PRO A 57 27.72 27.45 -9.86
N ALA A 58 27.43 27.99 -11.04
CA ALA A 58 28.33 28.00 -12.20
C ALA A 58 28.76 29.40 -12.68
N GLU A 59 28.39 30.47 -11.96
CA GLU A 59 28.74 31.87 -12.34
C GLU A 59 29.30 32.69 -11.16
N GLU A 60 30.10 32.09 -10.28
CA GLU A 60 31.01 32.85 -9.41
C GLU A 60 32.44 32.32 -9.64
N ASP A 61 33.22 33.17 -10.33
CA ASP A 61 34.65 33.03 -10.67
C ASP A 61 35.58 32.85 -9.46
#